data_AF-E5X1B7-F1
#
_entry.id   AF-E5X1B7-F1
#
_cell.length_a   1.000
_cell.length_b   1.000
_cell.length_c   1.000
_cell.angle_alpha   90.00
_cell.angle_beta   90.00
_cell.angle_gamma   90.00
#
_symmetry.space_group_name_H-M   'P 1'
#
loop_
_entity.id
_entity.type
_entity.pdbx_description
1 polymer ?
#
loop_
_entity_poly.entity_id
_entity_poly.type
_entity_poly.pdbx_seq_one_letter_code
_entity_poly.pdbx_strand_id
1 'polypeptide(L)' 'MKELHTRVYEQMLEAEMDNHLGYEKHSNQGDHSGNSCNGNYKKRIQTEMGESVIQVPS' A
#
# COMPACT_ATOMS: atom_id res chain seq x y z
N MET A 1 -4.20 17.82 -8.32
CA MET A 1 -2.85 17.29 -8.60
C MET A 1 -2.30 16.47 -7.45
N LYS A 2 -2.16 17.02 -6.22
CA LYS A 2 -1.66 16.27 -5.05
C LYS A 2 -2.40 14.95 -4.78
N GLU A 3 -3.74 14.97 -4.79
CA GLU A 3 -4.55 13.75 -4.56
C GLU A 3 -4.31 12.65 -5.59
N LEU A 4 -4.04 13.02 -6.85
CA LEU A 4 -3.83 12.05 -7.92
C LEU A 4 -2.48 11.35 -7.75
N HIS A 5 -1.44 12.08 -7.35
CA HIS A 5 -0.15 11.49 -6.98
C HIS A 5 -0.23 10.62 -5.73
N THR A 6 -0.95 11.07 -4.68
CA THR A 6 -1.21 10.25 -3.49
C THR A 6 -1.83 8.91 -3.89
N ARG A 7 -2.88 8.93 -4.72
CA ARG A 7 -3.54 7.69 -5.18
C ARG A 7 -2.60 6.80 -6.00
N VAL A 8 -1.76 7.38 -6.86
CA VAL A 8 -0.77 6.60 -7.62
C VAL A 8 0.22 5.92 -6.68
N TYR A 9 0.73 6.62 -5.66
CA TYR A 9 1.63 6.00 -4.67
C TYR A 9 0.94 4.87 -3.89
N GLU A 10 -0.29 5.08 -3.44
CA GLU A 10 -1.05 4.06 -2.70
C GLU A 10 -1.28 2.81 -3.56
N GLN A 11 -1.69 2.97 -4.82
CA GLN A 11 -1.90 1.84 -5.75
C GLN A 11 -0.60 1.10 -6.08
N MET A 12 0.50 1.82 -6.27
CA MET A 12 1.81 1.20 -6.51
C MET A 12 2.26 0.36 -5.31
N LEU A 13 2.05 0.87 -4.09
CA LEU A 13 2.41 0.17 -2.86
C LEU A 13 1.50 -1.05 -2.61
N GLU A 14 0.21 -0.96 -2.93
CA GLU A 14 -0.70 -2.11 -2.87
C GLU A 14 -0.25 -3.22 -3.83
N ALA A 15 0.07 -2.87 -5.09
CA ALA A 15 0.57 -3.84 -6.06
C ALA A 15 1.93 -4.46 -5.66
N GLU A 16 2.82 -3.66 -5.05
CA GLU A 16 4.08 -4.17 -4.50
C GLU A 16 3.83 -5.19 -3.37
N MET A 17 2.87 -4.91 -2.49
CA MET A 17 2.50 -5.80 -1.39
C MET A 17 1.89 -7.12 -1.89
N ASP A 18 0.97 -7.06 -2.85
CA ASP A 18 0.39 -8.27 -3.45
C ASP A 18 1.48 -9.14 -4.09
N ASN A 19 2.45 -8.52 -4.77
CA ASN A 19 3.60 -9.24 -5.34
C ASN A 19 4.56 -9.79 -4.26
N HIS A 20 4.79 -9.04 -3.18
CA HIS A 20 5.66 -9.46 -2.08
C HIS A 20 5.08 -10.66 -1.31
N LEU A 21 3.77 -10.65 -1.06
CA LEU A 21 3.06 -11.74 -0.40
C LEU A 21 2.73 -12.90 -1.35
N GLY A 22 2.66 -12.63 -2.65
CA GLY A 22 2.32 -13.62 -3.68
C GLY A 22 0.82 -13.87 -3.81
N TYR A 23 -0.01 -13.03 -3.20
CA TYR A 23 -1.46 -13.13 -3.27
C TYR A 23 -2.12 -11.76 -3.06
N GLU A 24 -3.30 -11.59 -3.66
CA GLU A 24 -4.09 -10.36 -3.53
C GLU A 24 -4.77 -10.24 -2.17
N LYS A 25 -5.01 -9.01 -1.72
CA LYS A 25 -5.81 -8.73 -0.53
C LYS A 25 -7.16 -9.49 -0.54
N HIS A 26 -7.45 -10.15 0.59
CA HIS A 26 -8.62 -11.03 0.81
C HIS A 26 -8.61 -12.34 0.00
N SER A 27 -7.51 -12.71 -0.65
CA SER A 27 -7.35 -14.03 -1.24
C SER A 27 -7.23 -15.11 -0.17
N ASN A 28 -7.89 -16.25 -0.38
CA ASN A 28 -7.75 -17.44 0.46
C ASN A 28 -6.34 -18.06 0.40
N GLN A 29 -5.53 -17.67 -0.59
CA GLN A 29 -4.12 -18.09 -0.69
C GLN A 29 -3.28 -17.55 0.46
N GLY A 30 -3.71 -16.46 1.10
CA GLY A 30 -3.05 -15.89 2.28
C GLY A 30 -3.34 -16.63 3.58
N ASP A 31 -4.36 -17.49 3.62
CA ASP A 31 -4.74 -18.21 4.82
C ASP A 31 -3.65 -19.22 5.21
N HIS A 32 -3.25 -19.19 6.49
CA HIS A 32 -2.19 -20.06 7.03
C HIS A 32 -0.79 -19.86 6.39
N SER A 33 -0.57 -18.79 5.62
CA SER A 33 0.73 -18.46 5.01
C SER A 33 1.80 -18.00 6.03
N GLY A 34 1.39 -17.64 7.24
CA GLY A 34 2.26 -17.14 8.30
C GLY A 34 2.65 -15.65 8.18
N ASN A 35 2.41 -15.02 7.03
CA ASN A 35 2.61 -13.59 6.82
C ASN A 35 1.39 -12.99 6.13
N SER A 36 0.58 -12.25 6.88
CA SER A 36 -0.66 -11.65 6.37
C SER A 36 -0.57 -10.13 6.34
N CYS A 37 -1.01 -9.51 5.23
CA CYS A 37 -1.23 -8.06 5.20
C CYS A 37 -2.26 -7.68 6.26
N ASN A 38 -1.84 -6.87 7.23
CA ASN A 38 -2.61 -6.46 8.40
C ASN A 38 -3.01 -4.97 8.33
N GLY A 39 -3.57 -4.56 7.19
CA GLY A 39 -4.18 -3.24 7.03
C GLY A 39 -3.23 -2.20 6.45
N ASN A 40 -3.39 -0.94 6.88
CA ASN A 40 -2.59 0.18 6.41
C ASN A 40 -2.27 1.16 7.53
N TYR A 41 -1.21 1.95 7.32
CA TYR A 41 -0.85 3.05 8.20
C TYR A 41 -0.60 4.34 7.41
N LYS A 42 -0.88 5.47 8.06
CA LYS A 42 -0.66 6.80 7.46
C LYS A 42 0.81 7.19 7.55
N LYS A 43 1.37 7.65 6.43
CA LYS A 43 2.72 8.22 6.37
C LYS A 43 2.70 9.58 5.70
N ARG A 44 3.32 10.58 6.33
CA ARG A 44 3.56 11.89 5.71
C ARG A 44 4.85 11.83 4.90
N ILE A 45 4.78 12.25 3.64
CA ILE A 45 5.90 12.27 2.69
C ILE A 45 6.11 13.68 2.15
N GLN A 46 7.36 14.03 1.89
CA GLN A 46 7.74 15.24 1.18
C GLN A 46 7.88 14.89 -0.31
N THR A 47 7.19 15.61 -1.18
CA THR A 47 7.30 15.46 -2.64
C THR A 47 7.68 16.80 -3.26
N GLU A 48 7.98 16.82 -4.56
CA GLU A 48 8.23 18.06 -5.32
C GLU A 48 7.04 19.01 -5.31
N MET A 49 5.82 18.50 -5.12
CA MET A 49 4.60 19.31 -4.98
C MET A 49 4.33 19.73 -3.53
N GLY A 50 5.21 19.39 -2.58
CA GLY A 50 5.09 19.65 -1.15
C GLY A 50 4.68 18.41 -0.35
N GLU A 51 4.25 18.62 0.90
CA GLU A 51 3.83 17.52 1.78
C GLU A 51 2.54 16.84 1.28
N SER A 52 2.48 15.53 1.47
CA SER A 52 1.30 14.67 1.21
C SER A 52 1.23 13.56 2.26
N VAL A 53 0.03 13.06 2.53
CA VAL A 53 -0.19 11.89 3.40
C VAL A 53 -0.68 10.75 2.53
N ILE A 54 -0.05 9.59 2.65
CA ILE A 54 -0.40 8.35 1.94
C ILE A 54 -0.73 7.24 2.95
N GLN A 55 -1.51 6.25 2.51
CA GLN A 55 -1.73 4.99 3.21
C GLN A 55 -0.75 3.94 2.70
N VAL A 56 0.08 3.40 3.60
CA VAL A 56 1.06 2.35 3.26
C VAL A 56 0.51 1.02 3.76
N PRO A 57 0.45 -0.03 2.92
CA PRO A 57 0.07 -1.37 3.36
C PRO A 57 1.11 -1.95 4.31
N SER A 58 0.63 -2.70 5.31
CA SER A 58 1.46 -3.38 6.32
C SER A 58 1.17 -4.86 6.36
#